data_AF-A0A6H9GIV2-F1
#
_entry.id   AF-A0A6H9GIV2-F1
#
_cell.length_a   1.000
_cell.length_b   1.000
_cell.length_c   1.000
_cell.angle_alpha   90.00
_cell.angle_beta   90.00
_cell.angle_gamma   90.00
#
_symmetry.space_group_name_H-M   'P 1'
#
loop_
_entity.id
_entity.type
_entity.pdbx_description
1 polymer ?
#
loop_
_entity_poly.entity_id
_entity_poly.type
_entity_poly.pdbx_seq_one_letter_code
_entity_poly.pdbx_strand_id
1 'polypeptide(L)'
;MVLQVSGVGLVCAGKKISEKSHKSPFIAVSFILSLSFALVTVAKAEEPAIGQSLPEFYIGVDNQITLTRGIYEGLANPNYNRLTLLVAHREGNPHFHGIGTYSYSGPSGNPVVNPTNTNNRIPETSTGLPPLSLIAGQGIFQNSFVSAATGEEYSNLLMQSVATINNSSDLGEQALFNSSGGRWNRSLGNANLSLQLLEISDGLTVANSLGQTILANAGDIYAIGTGDNFSFLPKFLASRPGKYSASFKLVDLSLSWGESGIFNLDFQTVPEPSTLIALILFGSILLTRSSSKN
;
A
#
# COMPACT_ATOMS: atom_id res chain seq x y z
N MET A 1 -23.86 -54.32 -40.64
CA MET A 1 -22.77 -55.07 -40.01
C MET A 1 -23.37 -55.76 -38.79
N VAL A 2 -23.38 -57.08 -38.83
CA VAL A 2 -24.14 -58.00 -37.95
C VAL A 2 -23.38 -58.30 -36.67
N LEU A 3 -24.11 -58.49 -35.56
CA LEU A 3 -24.00 -59.51 -34.48
C LEU A 3 -24.95 -59.01 -33.37
N GLN A 4 -26.16 -59.53 -33.07
CA GLN A 4 -26.61 -60.88 -32.71
C GLN A 4 -25.63 -61.55 -31.73
N VAL A 5 -26.00 -62.01 -30.52
CA VAL A 5 -26.99 -63.05 -30.21
C VAL A 5 -27.37 -63.05 -28.70
N SER A 6 -28.69 -63.12 -28.46
CA SER A 6 -29.53 -63.74 -27.41
C SER A 6 -29.03 -64.15 -26.01
N GLY A 7 -29.97 -64.09 -25.06
CA GLY A 7 -30.21 -65.20 -24.13
C GLY A 7 -31.20 -64.99 -22.98
N VAL A 8 -32.49 -65.35 -23.20
CA VAL A 8 -33.46 -66.09 -22.33
C VAL A 8 -33.75 -65.53 -20.91
N GLY A 9 -34.97 -65.40 -20.36
CA GLY A 9 -36.35 -65.85 -20.59
C GLY A 9 -37.02 -65.93 -19.20
N LEU A 10 -38.14 -65.25 -18.90
CA LEU A 10 -39.55 -65.68 -18.99
C LEU A 10 -40.23 -65.92 -17.59
N VAL A 11 -41.39 -65.27 -17.40
CA VAL A 11 -42.61 -65.58 -16.57
C VAL A 11 -42.55 -65.58 -15.03
N CYS A 12 -43.38 -64.76 -14.38
CA CYS A 12 -44.66 -65.22 -13.78
C CYS A 12 -45.46 -64.09 -13.11
N ALA A 13 -46.78 -64.27 -13.15
CA ALA A 13 -47.82 -63.29 -12.91
C ALA A 13 -48.24 -63.14 -11.44
N GLY A 14 -48.73 -61.93 -11.12
CA GLY A 14 -50.00 -61.69 -10.42
C GLY A 14 -50.09 -61.99 -8.91
N LYS A 15 -50.22 -60.93 -8.10
CA LYS A 15 -51.32 -60.78 -7.12
C LYS A 15 -51.33 -59.37 -6.50
N LYS A 16 -52.50 -58.72 -6.49
CA LYS A 16 -52.82 -57.61 -5.57
C LYS A 16 -52.66 -58.07 -4.12
N ILE A 17 -52.38 -57.16 -3.18
CA ILE A 17 -53.15 -56.92 -1.93
C ILE A 17 -52.38 -55.96 -0.98
N SER A 18 -53.15 -55.03 -0.42
CA SER A 18 -53.02 -54.31 0.87
C SER A 18 -51.94 -53.24 1.07
N GLU A 19 -52.43 -52.00 1.12
CA GLU A 19 -51.90 -50.95 2.00
C GLU A 19 -51.73 -51.49 3.43
N LYS A 20 -50.58 -51.20 4.04
CA LYS A 20 -50.42 -51.11 5.50
C LYS A 20 -49.43 -49.99 5.82
N SER A 21 -49.95 -48.98 6.51
CA SER A 21 -49.21 -47.90 7.15
C SER A 21 -48.17 -48.48 8.12
N HIS A 22 -46.92 -48.03 8.03
CA HIS A 22 -45.91 -48.23 9.06
C HIS A 22 -45.32 -46.88 9.47
N LYS A 23 -45.58 -46.55 10.74
CA LYS A 23 -44.97 -45.44 11.47
C LYS A 23 -43.49 -45.76 11.70
N SER A 24 -42.60 -44.88 11.24
CA SER A 24 -41.17 -44.94 11.56
C SER A 24 -40.92 -44.30 12.93
N PRO A 25 -40.12 -44.91 13.83
CA PRO A 25 -39.72 -44.29 15.08
C PRO A 25 -38.57 -43.30 14.82
N PHE A 26 -38.71 -42.08 15.33
CA PHE A 26 -37.63 -41.09 15.40
C PHE A 26 -36.57 -41.58 16.40
N ILE A 27 -35.34 -41.80 15.91
CA ILE A 27 -34.15 -41.96 16.75
C ILE A 27 -33.61 -40.56 17.01
N ALA A 28 -33.77 -40.07 18.25
CA ALA A 28 -33.16 -38.83 18.70
C ALA A 28 -31.66 -39.09 18.98
N VAL A 29 -30.79 -38.73 18.04
CA VAL A 29 -29.35 -38.66 18.25
C VAL A 29 -29.05 -37.32 18.92
N SER A 30 -28.78 -37.35 20.24
CA SER A 30 -28.24 -36.18 20.95
C SER A 30 -26.78 -35.97 20.54
N PHE A 31 -26.54 -34.98 19.68
CA PHE A 31 -25.20 -34.44 19.45
C PHE A 31 -24.84 -33.50 20.61
N ILE A 32 -24.04 -33.97 21.55
CA ILE A 32 -23.40 -33.09 22.55
C ILE A 32 -22.27 -32.36 21.83
N LEU A 33 -22.52 -31.12 21.42
CA LEU A 33 -21.49 -30.25 20.86
C LEU A 33 -20.66 -29.70 22.03
N SER A 34 -19.52 -30.33 22.33
CA SER A 34 -18.54 -29.81 23.28
C SER A 34 -17.91 -28.54 22.70
N LEU A 35 -18.39 -27.38 23.14
CA LEU A 35 -17.83 -26.08 22.75
C LEU A 35 -16.56 -25.83 23.55
N SER A 36 -15.42 -26.25 23.01
CA SER A 36 -14.11 -25.88 23.54
C SER A 36 -13.92 -24.37 23.35
N PHE A 37 -14.05 -23.60 24.43
CA PHE A 37 -13.64 -22.20 24.45
C PHE A 37 -12.10 -22.16 24.34
N ALA A 38 -11.60 -22.05 23.11
CA ALA A 38 -10.22 -21.60 22.90
C ALA A 38 -10.16 -20.15 23.36
N LEU A 39 -9.42 -19.90 24.43
CA LEU A 39 -9.09 -18.57 24.91
C LEU A 39 -8.26 -17.89 23.82
N VAL A 40 -8.91 -17.16 22.91
CA VAL A 40 -8.22 -16.27 21.98
C VAL A 40 -7.70 -15.12 22.82
N THR A 41 -6.43 -15.20 23.20
CA THR A 41 -5.71 -14.05 23.72
C THR A 41 -5.77 -12.97 22.64
N VAL A 42 -6.58 -11.94 22.88
CA VAL A 42 -6.50 -10.68 22.14
C VAL A 42 -5.10 -10.17 22.41
N ALA A 43 -4.20 -10.32 21.43
CA ALA A 43 -2.97 -9.57 21.45
C ALA A 43 -3.39 -8.09 21.52
N LYS A 44 -3.10 -7.43 22.64
CA LYS A 44 -3.02 -5.98 22.63
C LYS A 44 -2.08 -5.66 21.48
N ALA A 45 -2.53 -4.85 20.53
CA ALA A 45 -1.61 -4.03 19.78
C ALA A 45 -0.96 -3.11 20.84
N GLU A 46 0.10 -3.61 21.47
CA GLU A 46 1.14 -2.72 21.95
C GLU A 46 1.48 -1.88 20.74
N GLU A 47 1.33 -0.56 20.89
CA GLU A 47 1.98 0.38 19.99
C GLU A 47 3.40 -0.15 19.84
N PRO A 48 3.84 -0.53 18.62
CA PRO A 48 5.21 -0.98 18.47
C PRO A 48 6.05 0.12 19.09
N ALA A 49 6.78 -0.21 20.16
CA ALA A 49 7.90 0.61 20.59
C ALA A 49 8.58 1.00 19.30
N ILE A 50 8.80 2.30 19.04
CA ILE A 50 9.43 2.80 17.81
C ILE A 50 10.76 2.06 17.67
N GLY A 51 10.69 0.90 17.02
CA GLY A 51 11.76 -0.05 16.87
C GLY A 51 12.42 0.36 15.60
N GLN A 52 13.13 1.50 15.66
CA GLN A 52 14.01 2.09 14.67
C GLN A 52 13.93 1.47 13.26
N SER A 53 12.75 1.52 12.62
CA SER A 53 12.70 1.22 11.20
C SER A 53 13.34 2.41 10.52
N LEU A 54 14.45 2.15 9.82
CA LEU A 54 15.13 3.18 9.05
C LEU A 54 14.11 3.87 8.11
N PRO A 55 14.26 5.17 7.83
CA PRO A 55 13.40 5.84 6.88
C PRO A 55 13.38 5.09 5.55
N GLU A 56 12.19 4.91 4.97
CA GLU A 56 12.05 4.28 3.65
C GLU A 56 12.08 5.33 2.54
N PHE A 57 11.68 6.56 2.85
CA PHE A 57 11.63 7.65 1.90
C PHE A 57 12.71 8.70 2.17
N TYR A 58 13.39 9.08 1.10
CA TYR A 58 14.37 10.16 1.11
C TYR A 58 14.05 11.18 0.03
N ILE A 59 14.60 12.38 0.18
CA ILE A 59 14.56 13.43 -0.82
C ILE A 59 16.02 13.76 -1.17
N GLY A 60 16.31 13.75 -2.47
CA GLY A 60 17.60 14.12 -3.01
C GLY A 60 17.45 14.89 -4.30
N VAL A 61 18.59 15.26 -4.89
CA VAL A 61 18.65 15.91 -6.20
C VAL A 61 19.36 14.99 -7.17
N ASP A 62 18.80 14.84 -8.37
CA ASP A 62 19.46 14.07 -9.43
C ASP A 62 20.69 14.80 -9.95
N ASN A 63 21.86 14.22 -9.76
CA ASN A 63 23.14 14.76 -10.23
C ASN A 63 23.60 14.15 -11.57
N GLN A 64 22.83 13.25 -12.18
CA GLN A 64 23.20 12.65 -13.45
C GLN A 64 22.84 13.60 -14.61
N ILE A 65 23.85 14.14 -15.31
CA ILE A 65 23.65 15.11 -16.41
C ILE A 65 23.05 14.46 -17.66
N THR A 66 23.58 13.32 -18.07
CA THR A 66 23.15 12.58 -19.26
C THR A 66 22.74 11.16 -18.91
N LEU A 67 21.76 10.62 -19.63
CA LEU A 67 21.38 9.23 -19.49
C LEU A 67 22.50 8.34 -20.02
N THR A 68 22.89 7.34 -19.23
CA THR A 68 24.04 6.47 -19.51
C THR A 68 23.62 5.08 -20.02
N ARG A 69 22.32 4.82 -20.15
CA ARG A 69 21.76 3.52 -20.53
C ARG A 69 20.39 3.69 -21.21
N GLY A 70 19.99 2.65 -21.94
CA GLY A 70 18.66 2.53 -22.55
C GLY A 70 18.54 3.28 -23.87
N ILE A 71 17.33 3.30 -24.44
CA ILE A 71 17.08 3.87 -25.78
C ILE A 71 17.33 5.39 -25.89
N TYR A 72 17.43 6.07 -24.75
CA TYR A 72 17.70 7.50 -24.64
C TYR A 72 19.13 7.78 -24.13
N GLU A 73 20.02 6.79 -24.15
CA GLU A 73 21.43 6.97 -23.80
C GLU A 73 22.06 8.10 -24.62
N GLY A 74 22.86 8.94 -23.95
CA GLY A 74 23.48 10.13 -24.53
C GLY A 74 22.59 11.37 -24.54
N LEU A 75 21.28 11.24 -24.30
CA LEU A 75 20.41 12.41 -24.13
C LEU A 75 20.57 13.04 -22.74
N ALA A 76 20.21 14.32 -22.62
CA ALA A 76 20.14 15.01 -21.34
C ALA A 76 19.16 14.28 -20.40
N ASN A 77 19.50 14.15 -19.12
CA ASN A 77 18.57 13.61 -18.14
C ASN A 77 17.52 14.68 -17.79
N PRO A 78 16.21 14.44 -18.00
CA PRO A 78 15.17 15.43 -17.70
C PRO A 78 15.06 15.73 -16.19
N ASN A 79 15.66 14.88 -15.33
CA ASN A 79 15.68 15.03 -13.89
C ASN A 79 16.90 15.78 -13.35
N TYR A 80 17.92 16.04 -14.16
CA TYR A 80 19.16 16.70 -13.69
C TYR A 80 18.85 18.02 -12.98
N ASN A 81 19.44 18.24 -11.80
CA ASN A 81 19.20 19.39 -10.91
C ASN A 81 17.73 19.55 -10.44
N ARG A 82 16.96 18.46 -10.35
CA ARG A 82 15.61 18.46 -9.79
C ARG A 82 15.53 17.64 -8.51
N LEU A 83 14.63 18.05 -7.61
CA LEU A 83 14.23 17.25 -6.46
C LEU A 83 13.63 15.92 -6.92
N THR A 84 13.80 14.88 -6.12
CA THR A 84 13.24 13.54 -6.39
C THR A 84 12.87 12.88 -5.07
N LEU A 85 11.69 12.26 -5.00
CA LEU A 85 11.34 11.35 -3.91
C LEU A 85 12.06 10.03 -4.18
N LEU A 86 12.73 9.47 -3.19
CA LEU A 86 13.54 8.28 -3.32
C LEU A 86 13.04 7.22 -2.35
N VAL A 87 12.81 6.02 -2.84
CA VAL A 87 12.59 4.83 -2.02
C VAL A 87 13.93 4.16 -1.79
N ALA A 88 14.25 3.85 -0.53
CA ALA A 88 15.45 3.13 -0.16
C ALA A 88 15.22 1.61 -0.17
N HIS A 89 15.71 0.93 -1.21
CA HIS A 89 15.83 -0.53 -1.18
C HIS A 89 17.15 -0.93 -0.53
N ARG A 90 17.07 -1.72 0.54
CA ARG A 90 18.24 -2.11 1.34
C ARG A 90 18.62 -3.59 1.17
N GLU A 91 17.72 -4.42 0.67
CA GLU A 91 17.99 -5.84 0.46
C GLU A 91 18.82 -6.08 -0.82
N GLY A 92 19.76 -7.02 -0.75
CA GLY A 92 20.61 -7.41 -1.87
C GLY A 92 21.64 -6.35 -2.26
N ASN A 93 21.29 -5.47 -3.20
CA ASN A 93 22.13 -4.37 -3.67
C ASN A 93 21.49 -3.03 -3.26
N PRO A 94 21.92 -2.41 -2.14
CA PRO A 94 21.31 -1.18 -1.65
C PRO A 94 21.32 -0.07 -2.68
N HIS A 95 20.15 0.48 -2.99
CA HIS A 95 20.02 1.58 -3.94
C HIS A 95 18.75 2.38 -3.70
N PHE A 96 18.80 3.64 -4.16
CA PHE A 96 17.61 4.46 -4.24
C PHE A 96 16.87 4.22 -5.55
N HIS A 97 15.56 4.05 -5.43
CA HIS A 97 14.65 4.11 -6.56
C HIS A 97 13.94 5.46 -6.61
N GLY A 98 14.08 6.17 -7.73
CA GLY A 98 13.45 7.47 -7.94
C GLY A 98 11.96 7.37 -8.26
N ILE A 99 11.15 7.98 -7.41
CA ILE A 99 9.71 8.14 -7.52
C ILE A 99 9.39 9.61 -7.80
N GLY A 100 8.40 9.85 -8.66
CA GLY A 100 8.10 11.21 -9.10
C GLY A 100 9.20 11.78 -9.98
N THR A 101 9.75 10.94 -10.87
CA THR A 101 10.75 11.37 -11.86
C THR A 101 10.09 11.67 -13.20
N TYR A 102 10.64 12.64 -13.93
CA TYR A 102 10.33 12.85 -15.34
C TYR A 102 10.88 11.70 -16.17
N SER A 103 10.17 11.32 -17.23
CA SER A 103 10.58 10.23 -18.14
C SER A 103 10.48 10.67 -19.59
N TYR A 104 11.29 10.06 -20.46
CA TYR A 104 11.13 10.21 -21.89
C TYR A 104 10.15 9.16 -22.46
N SER A 105 9.37 9.57 -23.45
CA SER A 105 8.59 8.69 -24.31
C SER A 105 8.79 9.04 -25.80
N GLY A 106 8.43 8.12 -26.69
CA GLY A 106 8.54 8.31 -28.14
C GLY A 106 9.94 8.01 -28.72
N PRO A 107 10.21 8.40 -29.98
CA PRO A 107 11.50 8.15 -30.64
C PRO A 107 12.66 8.94 -30.00
N SER A 108 13.83 8.33 -29.87
CA SER A 108 15.00 8.96 -29.22
C SER A 108 15.56 10.18 -29.95
N GLY A 109 15.32 10.32 -31.25
CA GLY A 109 15.71 11.52 -32.02
C GLY A 109 14.80 12.74 -31.76
N ASN A 110 13.63 12.54 -31.16
CA ASN A 110 12.70 13.60 -30.79
C ASN A 110 11.78 13.13 -29.64
N PRO A 111 12.33 12.96 -28.42
CA PRO A 111 11.56 12.41 -27.32
C PRO A 111 10.63 13.45 -26.70
N VAL A 112 9.57 12.98 -26.06
CA VAL A 112 8.67 13.81 -25.24
C VAL A 112 9.04 13.62 -23.77
N VAL A 113 9.20 14.72 -23.04
CA VAL A 113 9.39 14.70 -21.58
C VAL A 113 8.02 14.62 -20.90
N ASN A 114 7.81 13.59 -20.10
CA ASN A 114 6.60 13.37 -19.33
C ASN A 114 6.86 13.67 -17.86
N PRO A 115 5.96 14.39 -17.16
CA PRO A 115 6.13 14.70 -15.75
C PRO A 115 5.85 13.50 -14.83
N THR A 116 5.33 12.41 -15.37
CA THR A 116 5.05 11.19 -14.61
C THR A 116 5.08 9.95 -15.50
N ASN A 117 4.98 8.79 -14.87
CA ASN A 117 4.84 7.49 -15.51
C ASN A 117 4.00 6.55 -14.62
N THR A 118 3.63 5.38 -15.13
CA THR A 118 2.75 4.44 -14.41
C THR A 118 3.32 3.90 -13.10
N ASN A 119 4.63 3.96 -12.88
CA ASN A 119 5.30 3.49 -11.67
C ASN A 119 5.72 4.63 -10.72
N ASN A 120 5.43 5.90 -11.02
CA ASN A 120 5.59 7.00 -10.07
C ASN A 120 4.48 6.98 -9.01
N ARG A 121 4.36 5.87 -8.30
CA ARG A 121 3.32 5.66 -7.30
C ARG A 121 3.77 4.68 -6.25
N ILE A 122 3.22 4.84 -5.05
CA ILE A 122 3.50 3.98 -3.91
C ILE A 122 2.19 3.33 -3.45
N PRO A 123 2.13 2.00 -3.31
CA PRO A 123 3.21 1.08 -3.68
C PRO A 123 3.46 1.02 -5.19
N GLU A 124 4.70 0.71 -5.55
CA GLU A 124 5.11 0.62 -6.94
C GLU A 124 4.31 -0.44 -7.70
N THR A 125 3.81 -0.11 -8.89
CA THR A 125 2.99 -1.04 -9.68
C THR A 125 3.74 -2.31 -10.05
N SER A 126 5.06 -2.22 -10.24
CA SER A 126 5.94 -3.37 -10.53
C SER A 126 5.94 -4.45 -9.44
N THR A 127 5.67 -4.08 -8.18
CA THR A 127 5.65 -5.01 -7.05
C THR A 127 4.35 -5.80 -6.96
N GLY A 128 3.27 -5.30 -7.55
CA GLY A 128 1.93 -5.90 -7.44
C GLY A 128 1.34 -5.81 -6.02
N LEU A 129 1.94 -5.04 -5.12
CA LEU A 129 1.45 -4.86 -3.76
C LEU A 129 0.12 -4.09 -3.73
N PRO A 130 -0.76 -4.38 -2.75
CA PRO A 130 -1.98 -3.61 -2.55
C PRO A 130 -1.65 -2.19 -2.06
N PRO A 131 -2.59 -1.22 -2.16
CA PRO A 131 -2.43 0.10 -1.56
C PRO A 131 -2.09 0.05 -0.06
N LEU A 132 -1.41 1.08 0.45
CA LEU A 132 -1.00 1.17 1.85
C LEU A 132 -2.19 1.12 2.82
N SER A 133 -2.01 0.41 3.92
CA SER A 133 -3.04 0.26 4.94
C SER A 133 -3.31 1.56 5.70
N LEU A 134 -4.57 2.00 5.72
CA LEU A 134 -5.09 2.96 6.71
C LEU A 134 -5.82 2.18 7.80
N ILE A 135 -5.31 2.23 9.02
CA ILE A 135 -5.84 1.50 10.19
C ILE A 135 -6.68 2.42 11.08
N ALA A 136 -7.55 1.93 11.97
CA ALA A 136 -8.29 2.86 12.81
C ALA A 136 -7.36 3.64 13.75
N GLY A 137 -7.54 4.95 13.73
CA GLY A 137 -6.79 5.88 14.54
C GLY A 137 -7.15 5.79 16.01
N GLN A 138 -6.16 6.10 16.84
CA GLN A 138 -6.28 6.20 18.29
C GLN A 138 -5.94 7.61 18.73
N GLY A 139 -6.30 7.98 19.96
CA GLY A 139 -6.00 9.29 20.54
C GLY A 139 -6.53 10.44 19.68
N ILE A 140 -5.64 11.35 19.27
CA ILE A 140 -5.99 12.52 18.44
C ILE A 140 -6.55 12.14 17.05
N PHE A 141 -6.30 10.92 16.58
CA PHE A 141 -6.79 10.41 15.31
C PHE A 141 -8.04 9.51 15.46
N GLN A 142 -8.66 9.48 16.65
CA GLN A 142 -9.87 8.71 16.89
C GLN A 142 -10.96 9.06 15.86
N ASN A 143 -11.72 8.05 15.43
CA ASN A 143 -12.78 8.15 14.41
C ASN A 143 -12.29 8.42 12.97
N SER A 144 -10.99 8.25 12.70
CA SER A 144 -10.42 8.27 11.35
C SER A 144 -9.70 6.95 11.06
N PHE A 145 -9.56 6.59 9.79
CA PHE A 145 -8.53 5.65 9.34
C PHE A 145 -7.24 6.43 9.07
N VAL A 146 -6.11 6.01 9.61
CA VAL A 146 -4.84 6.75 9.58
C VAL A 146 -3.69 5.90 9.06
N SER A 147 -2.79 6.51 8.29
CA SER A 147 -1.53 5.87 7.88
C SER A 147 -0.57 5.68 9.06
N ALA A 148 0.00 4.49 9.17
CA ALA A 148 0.97 4.14 10.19
C ALA A 148 2.07 3.25 9.62
N ALA A 149 3.23 3.21 10.30
CA ALA A 149 4.26 2.22 10.02
C ALA A 149 3.77 0.86 10.51
N THR A 150 3.20 0.06 9.61
CA THR A 150 2.65 -1.27 9.90
C THR A 150 3.69 -2.37 9.82
N GLY A 151 4.91 -2.04 9.34
CA GLY A 151 5.95 -3.02 9.00
C GLY A 151 5.79 -3.62 7.61
N GLU A 152 4.72 -3.26 6.89
CA GLU A 152 4.57 -3.51 5.46
C GLU A 152 5.57 -2.63 4.68
N GLU A 153 6.04 -3.10 3.53
CA GLU A 153 6.85 -2.29 2.61
C GLU A 153 6.11 -0.98 2.30
N TYR A 154 6.83 0.14 2.28
CA TYR A 154 6.33 1.50 2.05
C TYR A 154 5.48 2.10 3.18
N SER A 155 5.20 1.36 4.27
CA SER A 155 4.30 1.85 5.32
C SER A 155 4.91 2.94 6.21
N ASN A 156 6.24 2.97 6.34
CA ASN A 156 6.93 4.04 7.06
C ASN A 156 7.10 5.28 6.17
N LEU A 157 6.09 6.14 6.15
CA LEU A 157 6.05 7.38 5.35
C LEU A 157 7.00 8.49 5.82
N LEU A 158 7.96 8.19 6.71
CA LEU A 158 8.97 9.14 7.15
C LEU A 158 9.87 9.54 5.96
N MET A 159 9.92 10.83 5.68
CA MET A 159 10.75 11.45 4.64
C MET A 159 11.90 12.25 5.26
N GLN A 160 13.11 12.06 4.74
CA GLN A 160 14.32 12.78 5.17
C GLN A 160 15.20 13.17 3.97
N SER A 161 16.21 14.02 4.16
CA SER A 161 17.24 14.26 3.13
C SER A 161 18.15 13.04 2.96
N VAL A 162 18.60 12.72 1.75
CA VAL A 162 19.69 11.73 1.54
C VAL A 162 20.96 12.09 2.33
N ALA A 163 21.18 13.38 2.61
CA ALA A 163 22.32 13.82 3.38
C ALA A 163 22.33 13.31 4.84
N THR A 164 21.19 12.89 5.40
CA THR A 164 21.12 12.38 6.78
C THR A 164 21.93 11.10 6.98
N ILE A 165 22.19 10.34 5.91
CA ILE A 165 22.95 9.08 5.94
C ILE A 165 24.39 9.20 5.42
N ASN A 166 24.87 10.39 5.05
CA ASN A 166 26.20 10.61 4.44
C ASN A 166 27.37 10.07 5.29
N ASN A 167 27.26 10.24 6.61
CA ASN A 167 28.29 9.82 7.57
C ASN A 167 27.84 8.62 8.41
N SER A 168 26.93 7.79 7.87
CA SER A 168 26.48 6.60 8.60
C SER A 168 27.66 5.64 8.81
N SER A 169 27.74 5.05 9.99
CA SER A 169 28.67 3.94 10.24
C SER A 169 28.13 2.60 9.73
N ASP A 170 26.85 2.54 9.33
CA ASP A 170 26.26 1.36 8.74
C ASP A 170 26.70 1.19 7.29
N LEU A 171 27.27 0.03 6.95
CA LEU A 171 27.77 -0.24 5.61
C LEU A 171 26.65 -0.29 4.55
N GLY A 172 25.43 -0.67 4.96
CA GLY A 172 24.25 -0.68 4.09
C GLY A 172 23.80 0.74 3.74
N GLU A 173 23.76 1.64 4.72
CA GLU A 173 23.49 3.06 4.49
C GLU A 173 24.59 3.75 3.68
N GLN A 174 25.86 3.41 3.91
CA GLN A 174 26.96 3.93 3.08
C GLN A 174 26.87 3.41 1.63
N ALA A 175 26.48 2.15 1.42
CA ALA A 175 26.25 1.62 0.09
C ALA A 175 25.05 2.30 -0.60
N LEU A 176 23.97 2.53 0.15
CA LEU A 176 22.78 3.24 -0.31
C LEU A 176 23.10 4.69 -0.69
N PHE A 177 23.82 5.42 0.17
CA PHE A 177 24.23 6.81 -0.06
C PHE A 177 25.11 6.97 -1.31
N ASN A 178 26.03 6.02 -1.54
CA ASN A 178 26.92 6.02 -2.70
C ASN A 178 26.34 5.30 -3.92
N SER A 179 25.09 4.83 -3.84
CA SER A 179 24.44 4.07 -4.92
C SER A 179 24.35 4.86 -6.22
N SER A 180 24.30 4.13 -7.33
CA SER A 180 24.28 4.72 -8.69
C SER A 180 25.43 5.71 -8.96
N GLY A 181 26.60 5.51 -8.34
CA GLY A 181 27.75 6.41 -8.48
C GLY A 181 27.59 7.75 -7.77
N GLY A 182 26.82 7.79 -6.68
CA GLY A 182 26.53 9.02 -5.94
C GLY A 182 25.51 9.91 -6.66
N ARG A 183 24.57 9.33 -7.41
CA ARG A 183 23.59 10.10 -8.19
C ARG A 183 22.75 11.05 -7.33
N TRP A 184 22.47 10.65 -6.09
CA TRP A 184 21.53 11.33 -5.19
C TRP A 184 22.18 12.04 -4.00
N ASN A 185 23.52 12.01 -3.90
CA ASN A 185 24.24 12.40 -2.69
C ASN A 185 24.62 13.89 -2.62
N ARG A 186 24.06 14.72 -3.50
CA ARG A 186 24.26 16.17 -3.46
C ARG A 186 23.54 16.76 -2.25
N SER A 187 24.22 17.71 -1.61
CA SER A 187 23.61 18.57 -0.59
C SER A 187 22.44 19.36 -1.18
N LEU A 188 21.34 19.44 -0.44
CA LEU A 188 20.21 20.30 -0.70
C LEU A 188 20.51 21.77 -0.34
N GLY A 189 21.64 22.03 0.34
CA GLY A 189 22.09 23.36 0.70
C GLY A 189 21.06 24.11 1.54
N ASN A 190 20.54 25.21 0.99
CA ASN A 190 19.60 26.10 1.66
C ASN A 190 18.16 25.92 1.15
N ALA A 191 17.89 24.86 0.38
CA ALA A 191 16.61 24.65 -0.28
C ALA A 191 15.45 24.74 0.71
N ASN A 192 14.37 25.42 0.31
CA ASN A 192 13.13 25.51 1.09
C ASN A 192 12.13 24.49 0.53
N LEU A 193 12.19 23.28 1.07
CA LEU A 193 11.47 22.13 0.54
C LEU A 193 10.01 22.19 0.95
N SER A 194 9.14 22.03 -0.02
CA SER A 194 7.70 21.92 0.19
C SER A 194 7.10 20.78 -0.60
N LEU A 195 6.02 20.22 -0.06
CA LEU A 195 5.18 19.24 -0.74
C LEU A 195 3.96 19.98 -1.30
N GLN A 196 3.78 19.94 -2.62
CA GLN A 196 2.60 20.48 -3.27
C GLN A 196 1.60 19.36 -3.56
N LEU A 197 0.36 19.54 -3.08
CA LEU A 197 -0.74 18.66 -3.39
C LEU A 197 -1.33 19.02 -4.77
N LEU A 198 -1.44 18.04 -5.67
CA LEU A 198 -2.00 18.23 -7.00
C LEU A 198 -3.42 17.68 -7.09
N GLU A 199 -3.67 16.51 -6.51
CA GLU A 199 -4.99 15.87 -6.47
C GLU A 199 -5.11 15.04 -5.19
N ILE A 200 -6.31 14.91 -4.65
CA ILE A 200 -6.59 14.07 -3.48
C ILE A 200 -8.00 13.47 -3.61
N SER A 201 -8.15 12.21 -3.22
CA SER A 201 -9.44 11.53 -3.23
C SER A 201 -10.41 12.11 -2.19
N ASP A 202 -11.69 12.17 -2.56
CA ASP A 202 -12.76 12.65 -1.66
C ASP A 202 -12.81 11.88 -0.34
N GLY A 203 -12.59 12.59 0.76
CA GLY A 203 -12.59 12.05 2.11
C GLY A 203 -11.20 11.64 2.63
N LEU A 204 -10.14 11.87 1.85
CA LEU A 204 -8.75 11.78 2.30
C LEU A 204 -8.22 13.19 2.61
N THR A 205 -7.46 13.33 3.70
CA THR A 205 -6.71 14.56 4.03
C THR A 205 -5.31 14.19 4.50
N VAL A 206 -4.38 15.14 4.44
CA VAL A 206 -3.03 14.99 5.02
C VAL A 206 -2.94 15.86 6.26
N ALA A 207 -2.49 15.29 7.37
CA ALA A 207 -2.31 15.94 8.65
C ALA A 207 -0.87 15.79 9.17
N ASN A 208 -0.50 16.63 10.13
CA ASN A 208 0.73 16.48 10.90
C ASN A 208 0.52 15.56 12.13
N SER A 209 1.58 15.38 12.92
CA SER A 209 1.55 14.57 14.15
C SER A 209 0.65 15.13 15.26
N LEU A 210 0.19 16.37 15.15
CA LEU A 210 -0.75 17.01 16.07
C LEU A 210 -2.21 16.89 15.60
N GLY A 211 -2.45 16.17 14.50
CA GLY A 211 -3.80 16.02 13.94
C GLY A 211 -4.30 17.24 13.16
N GLN A 212 -3.44 18.24 12.95
CA GLN A 212 -3.81 19.42 12.16
C GLN A 212 -3.70 19.07 10.68
N THR A 213 -4.76 19.33 9.92
CA THR A 213 -4.74 19.21 8.46
C THR A 213 -3.74 20.20 7.87
N ILE A 214 -2.82 19.68 7.05
CA ILE A 214 -1.76 20.44 6.39
C ILE A 214 -1.93 20.51 4.87
N LEU A 215 -2.60 19.53 4.26
CA LEU A 215 -2.97 19.53 2.85
C LEU A 215 -4.37 18.90 2.70
N ALA A 216 -5.29 19.60 2.05
CA ALA A 216 -6.67 19.14 1.85
C ALA A 216 -7.20 19.40 0.44
N ASN A 217 -6.64 20.39 -0.27
CA ASN A 217 -7.12 20.82 -1.58
C ASN A 217 -5.99 20.81 -2.60
N ALA A 218 -6.34 20.53 -3.85
CA ALA A 218 -5.43 20.70 -4.98
C ALA A 218 -4.88 22.13 -5.00
N GLY A 219 -3.56 22.25 -5.14
CA GLY A 219 -2.83 23.52 -5.09
C GLY A 219 -2.25 23.86 -3.72
N ASP A 220 -2.66 23.19 -2.64
CA ASP A 220 -2.07 23.40 -1.31
C ASP A 220 -0.55 23.09 -1.34
N ILE A 221 0.23 23.94 -0.69
CA ILE A 221 1.68 23.79 -0.55
C ILE A 221 2.01 23.82 0.94
N TYR A 222 2.75 22.81 1.40
CA TYR A 222 3.18 22.72 2.79
C TYR A 222 4.69 22.59 2.88
N ALA A 223 5.32 23.45 3.68
CA ALA A 223 6.76 23.40 3.93
C ALA A 223 7.13 22.16 4.76
N ILE A 224 7.98 21.31 4.22
CA ILE A 224 8.39 20.05 4.86
C ILE A 224 9.76 20.13 5.53
N GLY A 225 10.57 21.13 5.17
CA GLY A 225 11.88 21.33 5.78
C GLY A 225 12.81 22.23 4.97
N THR A 226 14.01 22.43 5.49
CA THR A 226 15.04 23.24 4.83
C THR A 226 16.36 22.49 4.76
N GLY A 227 17.01 22.51 3.60
CA GLY A 227 18.35 21.98 3.41
C GLY A 227 18.49 20.50 3.74
N ASP A 228 19.65 20.14 4.28
CA ASP A 228 20.05 18.74 4.51
C ASP A 228 19.50 18.12 5.79
N ASN A 229 18.91 18.92 6.69
CA ASN A 229 18.48 18.46 8.00
C ASN A 229 16.99 18.73 8.21
N PHE A 230 16.16 17.79 7.77
CA PHE A 230 14.74 17.79 8.06
C PHE A 230 14.22 16.37 8.23
N SER A 231 13.04 16.29 8.86
CA SER A 231 12.31 15.07 9.09
C SER A 231 10.82 15.38 8.96
N PHE A 232 10.15 14.75 8.01
CA PHE A 232 8.74 14.98 7.73
C PHE A 232 7.98 13.66 7.73
N LEU A 233 6.99 13.54 8.61
CA LEU A 233 6.12 12.37 8.70
C LEU A 233 4.65 12.79 8.52
N PRO A 234 4.12 12.74 7.29
CA PRO A 234 2.71 13.03 7.06
C PRO A 234 1.81 11.93 7.62
N LYS A 235 0.60 12.29 8.01
CA LYS A 235 -0.49 11.37 8.37
C LYS A 235 -1.62 11.50 7.37
N PHE A 236 -1.91 10.43 6.64
CA PHE A 236 -3.06 10.37 5.74
C PHE A 236 -4.28 9.92 6.53
N LEU A 237 -5.36 10.70 6.49
CA LEU A 237 -6.57 10.48 7.27
C LEU A 237 -7.78 10.31 6.34
N ALA A 238 -8.51 9.21 6.50
CA ALA A 238 -9.76 8.95 5.82
C ALA A 238 -10.93 8.85 6.81
N SER A 239 -12.05 9.50 6.50
CA SER A 239 -13.25 9.51 7.37
C SER A 239 -14.19 8.33 7.16
N ARG A 240 -13.99 7.55 6.10
CA ARG A 240 -14.83 6.40 5.72
C ARG A 240 -13.99 5.26 5.13
N PRO A 241 -14.48 4.01 5.17
CA PRO A 241 -13.84 2.91 4.45
C PRO A 241 -13.75 3.18 2.94
N GLY A 242 -12.64 2.80 2.31
CA GLY A 242 -12.45 2.98 0.87
C GLY A 242 -11.01 2.80 0.40
N LYS A 243 -10.81 3.07 -0.89
CA LYS A 243 -9.50 3.23 -1.52
C LYS A 243 -9.30 4.70 -1.84
N TYR A 244 -8.09 5.19 -1.62
CA TYR A 244 -7.75 6.59 -1.77
C TYR A 244 -6.41 6.74 -2.48
N SER A 245 -6.23 7.88 -3.13
CA SER A 245 -4.98 8.30 -3.74
C SER A 245 -4.78 9.79 -3.51
N ALA A 246 -3.51 10.21 -3.41
CA ALA A 246 -3.12 11.60 -3.46
C ALA A 246 -1.89 11.77 -4.38
N SER A 247 -1.95 12.77 -5.27
CA SER A 247 -0.91 13.12 -6.23
C SER A 247 -0.13 14.33 -5.72
N PHE A 248 1.20 14.27 -5.74
CA PHE A 248 2.08 15.32 -5.24
C PHE A 248 3.23 15.64 -6.20
N LYS A 249 3.86 16.79 -5.97
CA LYS A 249 5.24 17.04 -6.38
C LYS A 249 6.02 17.73 -5.26
N LEU A 250 7.35 17.56 -5.27
CA LEU A 250 8.27 18.30 -4.43
C LEU A 250 8.66 19.60 -5.12
N VAL A 251 8.65 20.70 -4.37
CA VAL A 251 9.05 22.02 -4.86
C VAL A 251 10.07 22.65 -3.92
N ASP A 252 10.99 23.41 -4.47
CA ASP A 252 11.92 24.24 -3.72
C ASP A 252 11.52 25.72 -3.87
N LEU A 253 11.01 26.32 -2.80
CA LEU A 253 10.57 27.72 -2.79
C LEU A 253 11.75 28.71 -2.79
N SER A 254 12.98 28.24 -2.57
CA SER A 254 14.19 29.06 -2.74
C SER A 254 14.67 29.11 -4.20
N LEU A 255 14.11 28.27 -5.08
CA LEU A 255 14.48 28.14 -6.49
C LEU A 255 15.94 27.70 -6.73
N SER A 256 16.54 27.00 -5.76
CA SER A 256 17.88 26.40 -5.91
C SER A 256 17.82 25.13 -6.76
N TRP A 257 16.71 24.39 -6.69
CA TRP A 257 16.49 23.14 -7.41
C TRP A 257 15.18 23.17 -8.21
N GLY A 258 15.13 22.43 -9.32
CA GLY A 258 13.90 22.23 -10.06
C GLY A 258 12.92 21.32 -9.30
N GLU A 259 11.63 21.47 -9.59
CA GLU A 259 10.59 20.59 -9.03
C GLU A 259 10.74 19.15 -9.48
N SER A 260 10.27 18.22 -8.65
CA SER A 260 10.15 16.81 -9.04
C SER A 260 9.06 16.63 -10.10
N GLY A 261 9.05 15.47 -10.74
CA GLY A 261 7.85 14.96 -11.39
C GLY A 261 6.73 14.66 -10.39
N ILE A 262 5.62 14.18 -10.91
CA ILE A 262 4.42 13.87 -10.12
C ILE A 262 4.49 12.43 -9.61
N PHE A 263 4.20 12.24 -8.33
CA PHE A 263 4.06 10.92 -7.72
C PHE A 263 2.75 10.76 -6.94
N ASN A 264 2.31 9.52 -6.80
CA ASN A 264 1.08 9.15 -6.12
C ASN A 264 1.35 8.32 -4.86
N LEU A 265 0.59 8.57 -3.80
CA LEU A 265 0.53 7.67 -2.64
C LEU A 265 -0.88 7.09 -2.57
N ASP A 266 -0.96 5.76 -2.65
CA ASP A 266 -2.21 5.01 -2.73
C ASP A 266 -2.48 4.25 -1.44
N PHE A 267 -3.73 4.32 -0.99
CA PHE A 267 -4.17 3.85 0.31
C PHE A 267 -5.44 3.02 0.21
N GLN A 268 -5.64 2.14 1.18
CA GLN A 268 -6.90 1.45 1.42
C GLN A 268 -7.16 1.29 2.91
N THR A 269 -8.41 1.46 3.33
CA THR A 269 -8.78 1.25 4.73
C THR A 269 -8.82 -0.24 5.06
N VAL A 270 -8.24 -0.61 6.20
CA VAL A 270 -8.34 -1.95 6.77
C VAL A 270 -9.44 -1.96 7.83
N PRO A 271 -10.47 -2.83 7.72
CA PRO A 271 -11.52 -2.92 8.72
C PRO A 271 -10.97 -3.32 10.09
N GLU A 272 -11.54 -2.75 11.16
CA GLU A 272 -11.21 -3.17 12.53
C GLU A 272 -11.56 -4.66 12.74
N PRO A 273 -10.73 -5.44 13.46
CA PRO A 273 -10.99 -6.86 13.71
C PRO A 273 -12.36 -7.13 14.35
N SER A 274 -12.86 -6.21 15.18
CA SER A 274 -14.19 -6.31 15.80
C SER A 274 -15.34 -6.28 14.78
N THR A 275 -15.18 -5.54 13.68
CA THR A 275 -16.13 -5.52 12.56
C THR A 275 -16.19 -6.88 11.84
N LEU A 276 -15.05 -7.56 11.70
CA LEU A 276 -14.97 -8.90 11.11
C LEU A 276 -15.65 -9.94 12.01
N ILE A 277 -15.41 -9.88 13.32
CA ILE A 277 -16.05 -10.77 14.30
C ILE A 277 -17.57 -10.57 14.31
N ALA A 278 -18.04 -9.31 14.31
CA ALA A 278 -19.46 -9.01 14.25
C ALA A 278 -20.11 -9.56 12.96
N LEU A 279 -19.47 -9.39 11.79
CA LEU A 279 -20.00 -9.91 10.52
C LEU A 279 -20.07 -11.45 10.51
N ILE A 280 -19.08 -12.14 11.08
CA ILE A 280 -19.09 -13.60 11.23
C ILE A 280 -20.20 -14.04 12.20
N LEU A 281 -20.39 -13.34 13.32
CA LEU A 281 -21.42 -13.67 14.32
C LEU A 281 -22.84 -13.41 13.79
N PHE A 282 -23.07 -12.28 13.11
CA PHE A 282 -24.37 -11.97 12.52
C PHE A 282 -24.69 -12.84 11.30
N GLY A 283 -23.69 -13.17 10.48
CA GLY A 283 -23.84 -14.10 9.35
C GLY A 283 -24.21 -15.52 9.80
N SER A 284 -23.62 -16.01 10.89
CA SER A 284 -23.92 -17.33 11.45
C SER A 284 -25.31 -17.42 12.11
N ILE A 285 -25.82 -16.32 12.68
CA ILE A 285 -27.20 -16.26 13.23
C ILE A 285 -28.25 -16.29 12.10
N LEU A 286 -27.95 -15.71 10.94
CA LEU A 286 -28.87 -15.73 9.79
C LEU A 286 -28.93 -17.11 9.11
N LEU A 287 -27.79 -17.81 9.02
CA LEU A 287 -27.71 -19.17 8.45
C LEU A 287 -28.43 -20.21 9.34
N THR A 288 -28.35 -20.07 10.66
CA THR A 288 -29.05 -20.98 11.59
C THR A 288 -30.57 -20.79 11.59
N ARG A 289 -31.07 -19.56 11.33
CA ARG A 289 -32.50 -19.30 11.15
C ARG A 289 -33.06 -19.83 9.82
N SER A 290 -32.26 -19.88 8.77
CA SER A 290 -32.69 -20.44 7.47
C SER A 290 -32.82 -21.96 7.48
N SER A 291 -32.04 -22.66 8.32
CA SER A 291 -32.08 -24.13 8.45
C SER A 291 -33.21 -24.64 9.35
N SER A 292 -33.89 -23.75 10.09
CA SER A 292 -35.00 -24.09 11.01
C SER A 292 -36.38 -24.15 10.34
N LYS A 293 -36.46 -24.03 9.01
CA LYS A 293 -37.69 -24.19 8.24
C LYS A 293 -37.50 -25.27 7.17
N ASN A 294 -37.51 -26.53 7.59
CA ASN A 294 -37.87 -27.71 6.79
C ASN A 294 -38.18 -28.86 7.74
#